data_AF-A0A4R4SJJ8-F1
#
_entry.id   AF-A0A4R4SJJ8-F1
#
_cell.length_a   1.000
_cell.length_b   1.000
_cell.length_c   1.000
_cell.angle_alpha   90.00
_cell.angle_beta   90.00
_cell.angle_gamma   90.00
#
_symmetry.space_group_name_H-M   'P 1'
#
loop_
_entity.id
_entity.type
_entity.pdbx_description
1 polymer ?
#
loop_
_entity_poly.entity_id
_entity_poly.type
_entity_poly.pdbx_seq_one_letter_code
_entity_poly.pdbx_strand_id
1 'polypeptide(L)'
;MTVEVSASNSVATCAIPGSDPAAAAHALHDEVAGTGLVPPAEIGAAAHRLVALAGIYGNTPFMPLEQARREIGLDRVGFARLLELFGRIPGLRTAVENGPSGRYWSNTVLGLEKVGVLDAVLDRRPTFPHLVGLYPGPTCMFRCHFCVRVTGARYQASALDDGNAMFASLIDEVPAHNRDAMYVSGGLEPLTNPGLGALVSRGAGRGFRIVLYTNSFALTEQKLKGEQGLWNLHAIRTSLYGLNDEEYRATTGKQGAFTRVRANLTRFQQLRAERAEPVRLGLSYIVLPGRAGRLSALVDFIAELNEAAPDRPLDYINLREDYSGRPDGKLSPDERAELQAELNRFRERAAERTPTLHIDYGYALHSLMTGTDVQLVRIRPETMRPTAHPQVSVQVDLLGDVYLYREAAFPGLAGAQRYRIGTVSPDTSLAQVVETFVTSGGSVVAEPGDEYFLDGFDQAVTARLNQMETDIADGWGNRRGFLR
;
A
#
# COMPACT_ATOMS: atom_id res chain seq x y z
N MET A 1 2.80 -1.24 -24.78
CA MET A 1 3.91 -2.22 -24.84
C MET A 1 3.38 -3.55 -24.37
N THR A 2 3.24 -4.51 -25.28
CA THR A 2 3.59 -5.89 -24.95
C THR A 2 4.87 -5.82 -24.12
N VAL A 3 4.91 -6.47 -22.97
CA VAL A 3 6.19 -7.02 -22.57
C VAL A 3 6.45 -8.03 -23.68
N GLU A 4 7.12 -7.58 -24.74
CA GLU A 4 8.08 -8.46 -25.39
C GLU A 4 8.88 -8.97 -24.20
N VAL A 5 8.60 -10.22 -23.83
CA VAL A 5 9.52 -11.01 -23.03
C VAL A 5 10.72 -11.12 -23.94
N SER A 6 11.55 -10.08 -23.91
CA SER A 6 12.92 -10.16 -24.31
C SER A 6 13.42 -11.41 -23.59
N ALA A 7 13.84 -12.40 -24.37
CA ALA A 7 14.39 -13.65 -23.89
C ALA A 7 15.74 -13.45 -23.14
N SER A 8 15.90 -12.37 -22.37
CA SER A 8 17.21 -11.85 -21.96
C SER A 8 17.56 -12.06 -20.49
N ASN A 9 16.72 -12.67 -19.66
CA ASN A 9 17.19 -13.22 -18.37
C ASN A 9 16.23 -14.29 -17.81
N SER A 10 16.53 -15.58 -18.04
CA SER A 10 15.75 -16.70 -17.50
C SER A 10 15.75 -16.75 -15.97
N VAL A 11 16.80 -16.23 -15.32
CA VAL A 11 16.88 -16.16 -13.85
C VAL A 11 15.87 -15.14 -13.32
N ALA A 12 15.83 -13.93 -13.87
CA ALA A 12 14.98 -12.84 -13.40
C ALA A 12 13.47 -13.09 -13.59
N THR A 13 13.09 -14.13 -14.32
CA THR A 13 11.69 -14.51 -14.59
C THR A 13 11.32 -15.88 -14.02
N CYS A 14 12.24 -16.57 -13.36
CA CYS A 14 12.04 -17.97 -12.94
C CYS A 14 10.97 -18.19 -11.86
N ALA A 15 10.52 -17.13 -11.18
CA ALA A 15 9.40 -17.21 -10.24
C ALA A 15 8.02 -16.97 -10.88
N ILE A 16 7.98 -16.58 -12.17
CA ILE A 16 6.73 -16.38 -12.92
C ILE A 16 6.18 -17.76 -13.34
N PRO A 17 4.89 -18.06 -13.13
CA PRO A 17 4.31 -19.32 -13.58
C PRO A 17 4.41 -19.52 -15.09
N GLY A 18 4.75 -20.74 -15.49
CA GLY A 18 4.99 -21.09 -16.90
C GLY A 18 6.39 -20.72 -17.42
N SER A 19 7.28 -20.18 -16.58
CA SER A 19 8.71 -20.07 -16.90
C SER A 19 9.38 -21.45 -17.04
N ASP A 20 10.58 -21.48 -17.62
CA ASP A 20 11.42 -22.69 -17.73
C ASP A 20 12.45 -22.73 -16.59
N PRO A 21 12.22 -23.53 -15.53
CA PRO A 21 13.12 -23.59 -14.38
C PRO A 21 14.47 -24.24 -14.72
N ALA A 22 14.52 -25.10 -15.74
CA ALA A 22 15.75 -25.75 -16.17
C ALA A 22 16.66 -24.76 -16.90
N ALA A 23 16.09 -23.92 -17.78
CA ALA A 23 16.83 -22.84 -18.43
C ALA A 23 17.36 -21.81 -17.40
N ALA A 24 16.58 -21.49 -16.37
CA ALA A 24 17.02 -20.62 -15.28
C ALA A 24 18.15 -21.24 -14.46
N ALA A 25 18.03 -22.52 -14.09
CA ALA A 25 19.07 -23.23 -13.34
C ALA A 25 20.37 -23.37 -14.16
N HIS A 26 20.26 -23.59 -15.46
CA HIS A 26 21.42 -23.62 -16.35
C HIS A 26 22.11 -22.25 -16.41
N ALA A 27 21.35 -21.16 -16.55
CA ALA A 27 21.90 -19.80 -16.53
C ALA A 27 22.58 -19.44 -15.19
N LEU A 28 22.07 -19.96 -14.07
CA LEU A 28 22.66 -19.77 -12.75
C LEU A 28 23.94 -20.57 -12.50
N HIS A 29 24.25 -21.57 -13.33
CA HIS A 29 25.35 -22.50 -13.05
C HIS A 29 26.68 -21.76 -12.84
N ASP A 30 27.03 -20.86 -13.77
CA ASP A 30 28.31 -20.15 -13.72
C ASP A 30 28.33 -19.08 -12.63
N GLU A 31 27.19 -18.44 -12.35
CA GLU A 31 27.06 -17.50 -11.22
C GLU A 31 27.27 -18.22 -9.89
N VAL A 32 26.66 -19.40 -9.69
CA VAL A 32 26.86 -20.23 -8.50
C VAL A 32 28.30 -20.71 -8.39
N ALA A 33 28.89 -21.20 -9.50
CA ALA A 33 30.28 -21.62 -9.56
C ALA A 33 31.23 -20.50 -9.13
N GLY A 34 31.01 -19.29 -9.63
CA GLY A 34 31.82 -18.10 -9.35
C GLY A 34 31.82 -17.66 -7.89
N THR A 35 30.83 -18.07 -7.08
CA THR A 35 30.80 -17.73 -5.64
C THR A 35 31.82 -18.50 -4.81
N GLY A 36 32.26 -19.67 -5.27
CA GLY A 36 33.12 -20.58 -4.50
C GLY A 36 32.51 -21.17 -3.22
N LEU A 37 31.21 -20.94 -2.96
CA LEU A 37 30.55 -21.41 -1.73
C LEU A 37 30.09 -22.88 -1.82
N VAL A 38 30.04 -23.45 -3.02
CA VAL A 38 29.52 -24.78 -3.29
C VAL A 38 30.57 -25.61 -4.02
N PRO A 39 30.81 -26.87 -3.64
CA PRO A 39 31.71 -27.76 -4.37
C PRO A 39 31.26 -27.94 -5.84
N PRO A 40 32.18 -28.12 -6.81
CA PRO A 40 31.83 -28.28 -8.22
C PRO A 40 30.74 -29.32 -8.51
N ALA A 41 30.75 -30.43 -7.78
CA ALA A 41 29.77 -31.51 -7.91
C ALA A 41 28.34 -31.14 -7.48
N GLU A 42 28.19 -30.08 -6.68
CA GLU A 42 26.91 -29.64 -6.10
C GLU A 42 26.32 -28.40 -6.81
N ILE A 43 27.05 -27.77 -7.74
CA ILE A 43 26.66 -26.51 -8.38
C ILE A 43 25.29 -26.64 -9.05
N GLY A 44 25.09 -27.66 -9.90
CA GLY A 44 23.82 -27.87 -10.59
C GLY A 44 22.64 -28.05 -9.63
N ALA A 45 22.83 -28.84 -8.57
CA ALA A 45 21.80 -29.04 -7.56
C ALA A 45 21.49 -27.75 -6.78
N ALA A 46 22.51 -26.94 -6.46
CA ALA A 46 22.32 -25.64 -5.82
C ALA A 46 21.56 -24.66 -6.73
N ALA A 47 21.90 -24.60 -8.02
CA ALA A 47 21.20 -23.75 -9.00
C ALA A 47 19.71 -24.09 -9.09
N HIS A 48 19.34 -25.37 -9.20
CA HIS A 48 17.94 -25.79 -9.19
C HIS A 48 17.21 -25.42 -7.88
N ARG A 49 17.88 -25.55 -6.73
CA ARG A 49 17.30 -25.18 -5.43
C ARG A 49 17.14 -23.67 -5.26
N LEU A 50 18.03 -22.85 -5.84
CA LEU A 50 17.88 -21.39 -5.86
C LEU A 50 16.68 -20.95 -6.69
N VAL A 51 16.46 -21.58 -7.86
CA VAL A 51 15.25 -21.36 -8.67
C VAL A 51 14.00 -21.76 -7.90
N ALA A 52 14.02 -22.92 -7.22
CA ALA A 52 12.89 -23.36 -6.39
C ALA A 52 12.60 -22.37 -5.24
N LEU A 53 13.64 -21.87 -4.57
CA LEU A 53 13.51 -20.88 -3.50
C LEU A 53 12.95 -19.54 -4.02
N ALA A 54 13.38 -19.09 -5.19
CA ALA A 54 12.82 -17.90 -5.84
C ALA A 54 11.34 -18.12 -6.20
N GLY A 55 11.00 -19.32 -6.68
CA GLY A 55 9.62 -19.74 -6.91
C GLY A 55 8.77 -19.66 -5.65
N ILE A 56 9.25 -20.21 -4.52
CA ILE A 56 8.53 -20.15 -3.24
C ILE A 56 8.23 -18.71 -2.84
N TYR A 57 9.26 -17.85 -2.72
CA TYR A 57 9.05 -16.48 -2.21
C TYR A 57 8.41 -15.52 -3.21
N GLY A 58 8.52 -15.81 -4.51
CA GLY A 58 7.82 -15.09 -5.57
C GLY A 58 6.34 -15.44 -5.67
N ASN A 59 5.90 -16.60 -5.17
CA ASN A 59 4.50 -17.04 -5.25
C ASN A 59 3.79 -17.03 -3.89
N THR A 60 4.48 -17.41 -2.81
CA THR A 60 3.97 -17.47 -1.44
C THR A 60 4.79 -16.51 -0.56
N PRO A 61 4.38 -15.23 -0.45
CA PRO A 61 5.12 -14.26 0.33
C PRO A 61 5.04 -14.65 1.81
N PHE A 62 6.09 -14.33 2.57
CA PHE A 62 6.12 -14.54 4.02
C PHE A 62 6.00 -16.01 4.47
N MET A 63 6.46 -16.97 3.67
CA MET A 63 6.70 -18.32 4.17
C MET A 63 7.84 -18.30 5.22
N PRO A 64 7.66 -18.92 6.41
CA PRO A 64 8.75 -19.11 7.37
C PRO A 64 9.93 -19.88 6.76
N LEU A 65 11.15 -19.49 7.08
CA LEU A 65 12.37 -20.08 6.53
C LEU A 65 12.51 -21.57 6.86
N GLU A 66 12.07 -21.98 8.06
CA GLU A 66 12.08 -23.39 8.45
C GLU A 66 11.10 -24.23 7.63
N GLN A 67 9.97 -23.65 7.20
CA GLN A 67 9.05 -24.31 6.28
C GLN A 67 9.66 -24.42 4.88
N ALA A 68 10.17 -23.31 4.33
CA ALA A 68 10.81 -23.29 3.02
C ALA A 68 11.98 -24.30 2.94
N ARG A 69 12.77 -24.43 4.02
CA ARG A 69 13.82 -25.45 4.15
C ARG A 69 13.30 -26.87 3.95
N ARG A 70 12.19 -27.20 4.63
CA ARG A 70 11.58 -28.54 4.58
C ARG A 70 11.05 -28.84 3.18
N GLU A 71 10.44 -27.85 2.53
CA GLU A 71 9.95 -27.97 1.15
C GLU A 71 11.09 -28.17 0.14
N ILE A 72 12.22 -27.47 0.32
CA ILE A 72 13.41 -27.65 -0.52
C ILE A 72 14.17 -28.95 -0.23
N GLY A 73 13.95 -29.56 0.95
CA GLY A 73 14.56 -30.83 1.33
C GLY A 73 16.05 -30.73 1.70
N LEU A 74 16.46 -29.61 2.30
CA LEU A 74 17.84 -29.41 2.80
C LEU A 74 17.93 -29.53 4.32
N ASP A 75 19.08 -29.92 4.83
CA ASP A 75 19.40 -29.72 6.25
C ASP A 75 19.63 -28.23 6.57
N ARG A 76 19.82 -27.90 7.86
CA ARG A 76 19.98 -26.50 8.27
C ARG A 76 21.24 -25.86 7.71
N VAL A 77 22.35 -26.60 7.62
CA VAL A 77 23.64 -26.08 7.13
C VAL A 77 23.56 -25.81 5.63
N GLY A 78 23.05 -26.76 4.85
CA GLY A 78 22.84 -26.64 3.42
C GLY A 78 21.87 -25.52 3.07
N PHE A 79 20.78 -25.37 3.82
CA PHE A 79 19.83 -24.27 3.60
C PHE A 79 20.40 -22.90 3.96
N ALA A 80 21.18 -22.79 5.05
CA ALA A 80 21.88 -21.55 5.38
C ALA A 80 22.85 -21.12 4.25
N ARG A 81 23.56 -22.08 3.65
CA ARG A 81 24.42 -21.84 2.48
C ARG A 81 23.59 -21.42 1.25
N LEU A 82 22.42 -22.04 1.04
CA LEU A 82 21.52 -21.67 -0.05
C LEU A 82 21.01 -20.22 0.08
N LEU A 83 20.62 -19.80 1.28
CA LEU A 83 20.20 -18.41 1.55
C LEU A 83 21.34 -17.42 1.33
N GLU A 84 22.58 -17.80 1.68
CA GLU A 84 23.76 -16.98 1.42
C GLU A 84 24.03 -16.79 -0.07
N LEU A 85 23.95 -17.87 -0.85
CA LEU A 85 24.04 -17.82 -2.31
C LEU A 85 22.94 -16.92 -2.88
N PHE A 86 21.71 -17.07 -2.40
CA PHE A 86 20.56 -16.30 -2.86
C PHE A 86 20.82 -14.80 -2.73
N GLY A 87 21.28 -14.36 -1.55
CA GLY A 87 21.59 -12.94 -1.30
C GLY A 87 22.78 -12.39 -2.09
N ARG A 88 23.62 -13.24 -2.69
CA ARG A 88 24.76 -12.82 -3.52
C ARG A 88 24.43 -12.70 -5.00
N ILE A 89 23.28 -13.20 -5.44
CA ILE A 89 22.88 -13.25 -6.85
C ILE A 89 21.68 -12.30 -7.07
N PRO A 90 21.91 -11.07 -7.55
CA PRO A 90 20.86 -10.06 -7.69
C PRO A 90 19.67 -10.52 -8.55
N GLY A 91 19.93 -11.34 -9.58
CA GLY A 91 18.90 -11.86 -10.47
C GLY A 91 17.81 -12.68 -9.75
N LEU A 92 18.13 -13.32 -8.63
CA LEU A 92 17.16 -14.10 -7.83
C LEU A 92 16.21 -13.19 -7.05
N ARG A 93 16.69 -12.05 -6.56
CA ARG A 93 15.81 -11.03 -5.97
C ARG A 93 14.86 -10.47 -7.02
N THR A 94 15.38 -10.12 -8.20
CA THR A 94 14.54 -9.67 -9.32
C THR A 94 13.49 -10.72 -9.69
N ALA A 95 13.84 -12.02 -9.63
CA ALA A 95 12.88 -13.10 -9.83
C ALA A 95 11.74 -13.05 -8.82
N VAL A 96 12.02 -12.90 -7.53
CA VAL A 96 11.00 -12.80 -6.48
C VAL A 96 10.13 -11.55 -6.66
N GLU A 97 10.72 -10.40 -6.99
CA GLU A 97 10.01 -9.14 -7.23
C GLU A 97 9.13 -9.19 -8.49
N ASN A 98 9.50 -9.99 -9.49
CA ASN A 98 8.71 -10.23 -10.71
C ASN A 98 7.68 -11.35 -10.55
N GLY A 99 7.78 -12.15 -9.50
CA GLY A 99 6.83 -13.22 -9.20
C GLY A 99 5.43 -12.68 -8.87
N PRO A 100 4.41 -13.53 -8.88
CA PRO A 100 3.02 -13.13 -8.64
C PRO A 100 2.79 -12.34 -7.34
N SER A 101 3.57 -12.63 -6.30
CA SER A 101 3.53 -11.99 -4.98
C SER A 101 4.62 -10.92 -4.80
N GLY A 102 5.37 -10.61 -5.86
CA GLY A 102 6.47 -9.64 -5.88
C GLY A 102 6.08 -8.23 -5.45
N ARG A 103 4.81 -7.86 -5.57
CA ARG A 103 4.28 -6.56 -5.12
C ARG A 103 4.33 -6.38 -3.61
N TYR A 104 4.18 -7.44 -2.82
CA TYR A 104 4.36 -7.35 -1.36
C TYR A 104 5.80 -6.94 -1.02
N TRP A 105 6.77 -7.51 -1.73
CA TRP A 105 8.18 -7.24 -1.55
C TRP A 105 8.56 -5.83 -2.03
N SER A 106 8.26 -5.52 -3.29
CA SER A 106 8.68 -4.28 -3.94
C SER A 106 7.96 -3.03 -3.45
N ASN A 107 6.64 -3.09 -3.21
CA ASN A 107 5.85 -1.91 -2.85
C ASN A 107 5.83 -1.63 -1.34
N THR A 108 6.05 -2.65 -0.50
CA THR A 108 5.89 -2.51 0.96
C THR A 108 7.13 -2.93 1.74
N VAL A 109 7.57 -4.17 1.61
CA VAL A 109 8.48 -4.78 2.60
C VAL A 109 9.92 -4.30 2.45
N LEU A 110 10.47 -4.34 1.23
CA LEU A 110 11.90 -4.12 1.02
C LEU A 110 12.31 -2.68 1.35
N GLY A 111 11.43 -1.70 1.11
CA GLY A 111 11.66 -0.31 1.50
C GLY A 111 11.77 -0.14 3.02
N LEU A 112 10.88 -0.79 3.77
CA LEU A 112 10.85 -0.78 5.24
C LEU A 112 12.05 -1.52 5.84
N GLU A 113 12.44 -2.66 5.25
CA GLU A 113 13.62 -3.40 5.70
C GLU A 113 14.92 -2.62 5.50
N LYS A 114 15.05 -1.97 4.34
CA LYS A 114 16.25 -1.17 4.01
C LYS A 114 16.51 -0.06 5.03
N VAL A 115 15.45 0.53 5.58
CA VAL A 115 15.56 1.59 6.62
C VAL A 115 15.57 1.05 8.05
N GLY A 116 15.52 -0.29 8.22
CA GLY A 116 15.65 -0.95 9.52
C GLY A 116 14.44 -0.77 10.45
N VAL A 117 13.28 -0.35 9.95
CA VAL A 117 12.11 -0.10 10.81
C VAL A 117 11.47 -1.40 11.31
N LEU A 118 11.48 -2.47 10.50
CA LEU A 118 11.00 -3.77 10.96
C LEU A 118 11.89 -4.34 12.08
N ASP A 119 13.21 -4.14 11.98
CA ASP A 119 14.14 -4.53 13.04
C ASP A 119 13.88 -3.70 14.32
N ALA A 120 13.56 -2.41 14.20
CA ALA A 120 13.16 -1.59 15.36
C ALA A 120 11.88 -2.11 16.06
N VAL A 121 10.90 -2.61 15.30
CA VAL A 121 9.70 -3.24 15.87
C VAL A 121 10.07 -4.52 16.64
N LEU A 122 10.85 -5.41 16.02
CA LEU A 122 11.24 -6.69 16.62
C LEU A 122 12.09 -6.51 17.88
N ASP A 123 13.01 -5.54 17.87
CA ASP A 123 13.88 -5.22 19.00
C ASP A 123 13.17 -4.38 20.08
N ARG A 124 11.89 -4.03 19.88
CA ARG A 124 11.13 -3.08 20.72
C ARG A 124 11.87 -1.76 20.95
N ARG A 125 12.60 -1.30 19.94
CA ARG A 125 13.35 -0.05 19.98
C ARG A 125 12.41 1.11 19.64
N PRO A 126 12.25 2.11 20.52
CA PRO A 126 11.43 3.28 20.20
C PRO A 126 12.12 4.09 19.10
N THR A 127 11.36 4.41 18.05
CA THR A 127 11.79 5.28 16.95
C THR A 127 10.61 6.14 16.52
N PHE A 128 10.88 7.33 15.97
CA PHE A 128 9.84 8.10 15.31
C PHE A 128 9.19 7.26 14.20
N PRO A 129 7.85 7.26 14.06
CA PRO A 129 7.16 6.47 13.05
C PRO A 129 7.70 6.75 11.65
N HIS A 130 7.97 5.70 10.86
CA HIS A 130 8.44 5.85 9.49
C HIS A 130 7.41 6.56 8.61
N LEU A 131 6.11 6.36 8.89
CA LEU A 131 4.99 6.99 8.21
C LEU A 131 3.96 7.52 9.22
N VAL A 132 3.43 8.70 8.97
CA VAL A 132 2.38 9.32 9.78
C VAL A 132 1.19 9.72 8.88
N GLY A 133 0.02 9.16 9.18
CA GLY A 133 -1.23 9.57 8.56
C GLY A 133 -1.86 10.75 9.29
N LEU A 134 -2.05 11.88 8.61
CA LEU A 134 -2.74 13.05 9.15
C LEU A 134 -4.20 13.01 8.73
N TYR A 135 -5.13 12.93 9.70
CA TYR A 135 -6.57 12.80 9.45
C TYR A 135 -7.33 14.09 9.85
N PRO A 136 -7.17 15.19 9.09
CA PRO A 136 -7.63 16.52 9.51
C PRO A 136 -9.09 16.82 9.20
N GLY A 137 -9.79 15.93 8.48
CA GLY A 137 -11.16 16.20 8.03
C GLY A 137 -12.14 16.31 9.21
N PRO A 138 -12.86 17.44 9.41
CA PRO A 138 -13.88 17.56 10.45
C PRO A 138 -15.20 16.88 10.10
N THR A 139 -15.50 16.73 8.80
CA THR A 139 -16.76 16.19 8.29
C THR A 139 -16.55 15.44 6.98
N CYS A 140 -17.56 14.73 6.51
CA CYS A 140 -17.59 14.22 5.15
C CYS A 140 -19.02 14.32 4.60
N MET A 141 -19.15 14.51 3.28
CA MET A 141 -20.43 14.62 2.58
C MET A 141 -21.01 13.27 2.16
N PHE A 142 -20.20 12.20 2.15
CA PHE A 142 -20.60 10.87 1.68
C PHE A 142 -20.84 9.88 2.82
N ARG A 143 -21.90 9.10 2.73
CA ARG A 143 -22.22 8.00 3.65
C ARG A 143 -21.97 6.68 2.93
N CYS A 144 -20.72 6.41 2.59
CA CYS A 144 -20.36 5.22 1.85
C CYS A 144 -20.76 3.96 2.65
N HIS A 145 -21.43 3.00 2.02
CA HIS A 145 -21.94 1.81 2.74
C HIS A 145 -20.85 0.92 3.34
N PHE A 146 -19.63 0.97 2.79
CA PHE A 146 -18.46 0.25 3.29
C PHE A 146 -17.63 1.08 4.28
N CYS A 147 -17.98 2.35 4.50
CA CYS A 147 -17.31 3.22 5.45
C CYS A 147 -18.10 3.20 6.77
N VAL A 148 -17.41 3.24 7.91
CA VAL A 148 -18.04 3.38 9.23
C VAL A 148 -19.04 4.54 9.32
N ARG A 149 -18.89 5.56 8.47
CA ARG A 149 -19.75 6.75 8.39
C ARG A 149 -21.23 6.51 8.10
N VAL A 150 -21.69 5.27 7.89
CA VAL A 150 -23.12 4.95 7.97
C VAL A 150 -23.75 5.53 9.26
N THR A 151 -22.96 5.73 10.33
CA THR A 151 -23.38 6.31 11.62
C THR A 151 -23.48 7.85 11.68
N GLY A 152 -22.94 8.60 10.71
CA GLY A 152 -23.01 10.07 10.70
C GLY A 152 -21.97 10.82 11.53
N ALA A 153 -20.87 10.17 11.93
CA ALA A 153 -19.77 10.76 12.69
C ALA A 153 -19.22 12.07 12.08
N ARG A 154 -18.86 13.01 12.96
CA ARG A 154 -18.24 14.31 12.68
C ARG A 154 -17.51 14.83 13.93
N TYR A 155 -16.48 15.64 13.72
CA TYR A 155 -15.88 16.43 14.79
C TYR A 155 -16.68 17.74 15.00
N GLN A 156 -16.58 18.30 16.21
CA GLN A 156 -17.16 19.62 16.50
C GLN A 156 -16.31 20.71 15.83
N ALA A 157 -16.95 21.77 15.35
CA ALA A 157 -16.24 22.88 14.71
C ALA A 157 -15.21 23.54 15.65
N SER A 158 -15.45 23.52 16.97
CA SER A 158 -14.54 24.05 17.99
C SER A 158 -13.21 23.30 18.07
N ALA A 159 -13.11 22.07 17.54
CA ALA A 159 -11.86 21.30 17.53
C ALA A 159 -10.92 21.70 16.38
N LEU A 160 -11.37 22.51 15.42
CA LEU A 160 -10.59 22.80 14.21
C LEU A 160 -9.33 23.61 14.46
N ASP A 161 -9.42 24.67 15.26
CA ASP A 161 -8.28 25.56 15.49
C ASP A 161 -7.18 24.84 16.27
N ASP A 162 -7.54 24.17 17.37
CA ASP A 162 -6.63 23.37 18.18
C ASP A 162 -6.06 22.18 17.37
N GLY A 163 -6.91 21.48 16.61
CA GLY A 163 -6.47 20.37 15.76
C GLY A 163 -5.52 20.80 14.66
N ASN A 164 -5.76 21.95 14.02
CA ASN A 164 -4.86 22.50 13.01
C ASN A 164 -3.53 22.98 13.63
N ALA A 165 -3.57 23.57 14.82
CA ALA A 165 -2.35 23.94 15.55
C ALA A 165 -1.53 22.71 15.93
N MET A 166 -2.19 21.65 16.41
CA MET A 166 -1.56 20.36 16.71
C MET A 166 -0.92 19.76 15.47
N PHE A 167 -1.63 19.68 14.33
CA PHE A 167 -1.05 19.16 13.10
C PHE A 167 0.13 20.00 12.60
N ALA A 168 0.09 21.32 12.76
CA ALA A 168 1.23 22.18 12.41
C ALA A 168 2.46 21.84 13.26
N SER A 169 2.28 21.63 14.56
CA SER A 169 3.35 21.21 15.48
C SER A 169 3.89 19.81 15.15
N LEU A 170 3.00 18.85 14.90
CA LEU A 170 3.36 17.49 14.46
C LEU A 170 4.17 17.56 13.16
N ILE A 171 3.72 18.35 12.18
CA ILE A 171 4.43 18.55 10.92
C ILE A 171 5.83 19.10 11.17
N ASP A 172 6.09 19.91 12.20
CA ASP A 172 7.42 20.40 12.55
C ASP A 172 8.30 19.35 13.24
N GLU A 173 7.69 18.42 13.97
CA GLU A 173 8.36 17.33 14.68
C GLU A 173 8.94 16.27 13.73
N VAL A 174 8.25 16.00 12.61
CA VAL A 174 8.62 14.90 11.70
C VAL A 174 10.06 15.06 11.17
N PRO A 175 10.92 14.03 11.25
CA PRO A 175 12.29 14.10 10.72
C PRO A 175 12.33 14.31 9.20
N ALA A 176 13.11 15.29 8.73
CA ALA A 176 13.14 15.69 7.32
C ALA A 176 13.88 14.72 6.36
N HIS A 177 14.55 13.68 6.88
CA HIS A 177 15.32 12.74 6.05
C HIS A 177 14.43 11.83 5.19
N ASN A 178 13.20 11.54 5.64
CA ASN A 178 12.21 10.81 4.87
C ASN A 178 11.18 11.80 4.29
N ARG A 179 11.34 12.15 3.02
CA ARG A 179 10.42 13.08 2.34
C ARG A 179 8.99 12.53 2.20
N ASP A 180 8.80 11.23 2.34
CA ASP A 180 7.52 10.53 2.20
C ASP A 180 6.91 10.13 3.56
N ALA A 181 7.42 10.69 4.66
CA ALA A 181 7.00 10.34 6.02
C ALA A 181 5.55 10.71 6.37
N MET A 182 4.83 11.42 5.50
CA MET A 182 3.47 11.90 5.79
C MET A 182 2.54 11.80 4.59
N TYR A 183 1.27 11.52 4.88
CA TYR A 183 0.17 11.63 3.93
C TYR A 183 -1.08 12.20 4.63
N VAL A 184 -1.97 12.80 3.85
CA VAL A 184 -3.25 13.33 4.35
C VAL A 184 -4.38 12.42 3.84
N SER A 185 -5.24 11.93 4.74
CA SER A 185 -6.33 11.02 4.42
C SER A 185 -7.42 11.06 5.51
N GLY A 186 -8.36 10.11 5.46
CA GLY A 186 -8.82 9.36 6.63
C GLY A 186 -9.72 10.07 7.63
N GLY A 187 -10.38 9.25 8.46
CA GLY A 187 -11.35 9.63 9.48
C GLY A 187 -12.66 10.18 8.91
N LEU A 188 -12.55 11.25 8.11
CA LEU A 188 -13.60 11.94 7.37
C LEU A 188 -13.00 12.48 6.06
N GLU A 189 -13.50 13.58 5.48
CA GLU A 189 -12.99 14.10 4.20
C GLU A 189 -12.04 15.29 4.44
N PRO A 190 -10.74 15.15 4.13
CA PRO A 190 -9.75 16.20 4.42
C PRO A 190 -10.05 17.54 3.75
N LEU A 191 -10.61 17.55 2.53
CA LEU A 191 -10.96 18.80 1.84
C LEU A 191 -12.06 19.61 2.54
N THR A 192 -12.72 19.05 3.57
CA THR A 192 -13.65 19.81 4.41
C THR A 192 -12.95 20.63 5.51
N ASN A 193 -11.65 20.45 5.74
CA ASN A 193 -10.89 21.27 6.67
C ASN A 193 -10.47 22.60 5.98
N PRO A 194 -10.83 23.78 6.53
CA PRO A 194 -10.47 25.09 5.95
C PRO A 194 -8.99 25.48 6.15
N GLY A 195 -8.25 24.79 7.02
CA GLY A 195 -6.82 25.01 7.28
C GLY A 195 -5.91 24.06 6.51
N LEU A 196 -6.44 23.16 5.68
CA LEU A 196 -5.66 22.12 5.00
C LEU A 196 -4.57 22.72 4.11
N GLY A 197 -4.87 23.76 3.34
CA GLY A 197 -3.87 24.45 2.52
C GLY A 197 -2.64 24.92 3.33
N ALA A 198 -2.85 25.47 4.53
CA ALA A 198 -1.76 25.94 5.38
C ALA A 198 -0.88 24.78 5.88
N LEU A 199 -1.49 23.67 6.30
CA LEU A 199 -0.79 22.45 6.72
C LEU A 199 0.07 21.88 5.58
N VAL A 200 -0.50 21.80 4.38
CA VAL A 200 0.23 21.33 3.19
C VAL A 200 1.41 22.25 2.87
N SER A 201 1.20 23.57 2.84
CA SER A 201 2.30 24.52 2.60
C SER A 201 3.40 24.40 3.63
N ARG A 202 3.06 24.21 4.91
CA ARG A 202 4.02 24.01 5.99
C ARG A 202 4.88 22.76 5.75
N GLY A 203 4.26 21.62 5.48
CA GLY A 203 4.98 20.37 5.22
C GLY A 203 5.84 20.43 3.93
N ALA A 204 5.30 21.00 2.85
CA ALA A 204 6.06 21.19 1.62
C ALA A 204 7.27 22.13 1.83
N GLY A 205 7.12 23.19 2.65
CA GLY A 205 8.21 24.08 3.04
C GLY A 205 9.34 23.39 3.82
N ARG A 206 9.04 22.26 4.48
CA ARG A 206 10.04 21.37 5.10
C ARG A 206 10.59 20.30 4.15
N GLY A 207 10.17 20.28 2.88
CA GLY A 207 10.66 19.37 1.85
C GLY A 207 9.87 18.06 1.69
N PHE A 208 8.76 17.90 2.42
CA PHE A 208 7.93 16.69 2.34
C PHE A 208 7.10 16.63 1.06
N ARG A 209 6.89 15.40 0.57
CA ARG A 209 6.05 15.07 -0.57
C ARG A 209 4.68 14.59 -0.09
N ILE A 210 3.81 15.53 0.27
CA ILE A 210 2.51 15.19 0.83
C ILE A 210 1.56 14.70 -0.27
N VAL A 211 0.99 13.51 -0.06
CA VAL A 211 -0.08 12.97 -0.88
C VAL A 211 -1.41 13.15 -0.16
N LEU A 212 -2.42 13.68 -0.85
CA LEU A 212 -3.78 13.82 -0.37
C LEU A 212 -4.67 12.70 -0.92
N TYR A 213 -5.30 11.93 -0.04
CA TYR A 213 -6.38 11.01 -0.37
C TYR A 213 -7.73 11.69 -0.10
N THR A 214 -8.55 11.79 -1.13
CA THR A 214 -9.81 12.55 -1.08
C THR A 214 -10.86 11.94 -2.00
N ASN A 215 -12.12 12.24 -1.75
CA ASN A 215 -13.20 11.97 -2.68
C ASN A 215 -13.40 13.05 -3.77
N SER A 216 -12.63 14.15 -3.70
CA SER A 216 -12.64 15.28 -4.64
C SER A 216 -13.98 16.01 -4.84
N PHE A 217 -15.01 15.71 -4.05
CA PHE A 217 -16.30 16.42 -4.12
C PHE A 217 -16.17 17.89 -3.73
N ALA A 218 -15.27 18.18 -2.79
CA ALA A 218 -14.95 19.52 -2.31
C ALA A 218 -13.74 20.17 -3.04
N LEU A 219 -13.16 19.53 -4.05
CA LEU A 219 -12.05 20.06 -4.85
C LEU A 219 -12.55 21.07 -5.90
N THR A 220 -13.29 22.08 -5.46
CA THR A 220 -13.83 23.12 -6.35
C THR A 220 -12.76 24.16 -6.68
N GLU A 221 -12.95 24.89 -7.77
CA GLU A 221 -12.10 26.06 -8.08
C GLU A 221 -12.08 27.09 -6.94
N GLN A 222 -13.22 27.28 -6.24
CA GLN A 222 -13.27 28.15 -5.08
C GLN A 222 -12.40 27.64 -3.92
N LYS A 223 -12.41 26.33 -3.65
CA LYS A 223 -11.53 25.72 -2.64
C LYS A 223 -10.05 25.95 -2.99
N LEU A 224 -9.68 25.70 -4.24
CA LEU A 224 -8.31 25.93 -4.73
C LEU A 224 -7.90 27.41 -4.69
N LYS A 225 -8.85 28.33 -4.90
CA LYS A 225 -8.64 29.77 -4.78
C LYS A 225 -8.44 30.20 -3.33
N GLY A 226 -9.26 29.68 -2.40
CA GLY A 226 -9.18 30.00 -0.98
C GLY A 226 -7.99 29.35 -0.26
N GLU A 227 -7.53 28.19 -0.74
CA GLU A 227 -6.45 27.41 -0.13
C GLU A 227 -5.34 27.14 -1.15
N GLN A 228 -4.61 28.19 -1.51
CA GLN A 228 -3.51 28.12 -2.48
C GLN A 228 -2.45 27.06 -2.12
N GLY A 229 -2.28 26.77 -0.82
CA GLY A 229 -1.35 25.75 -0.35
C GLY A 229 -1.64 24.33 -0.85
N LEU A 230 -2.85 24.05 -1.33
CA LEU A 230 -3.17 22.76 -1.98
C LEU A 230 -2.34 22.52 -3.26
N TRP A 231 -1.84 23.56 -3.92
CA TRP A 231 -0.94 23.42 -5.07
C TRP A 231 0.45 22.90 -4.68
N ASN A 232 0.83 22.99 -3.40
CA ASN A 232 2.09 22.46 -2.88
C ASN A 232 2.04 20.95 -2.60
N LEU A 233 0.90 20.29 -2.84
CA LEU A 233 0.81 18.83 -2.74
C LEU A 233 1.74 18.15 -3.75
N HIS A 234 2.33 17.03 -3.35
CA HIS A 234 3.03 16.16 -4.30
C HIS A 234 2.03 15.47 -5.23
N ALA A 235 0.93 14.98 -4.68
CA ALA A 235 -0.13 14.33 -5.44
C ALA A 235 -1.50 14.42 -4.77
N ILE A 236 -2.55 14.43 -5.60
CA ILE A 236 -3.93 14.17 -5.20
C ILE A 236 -4.33 12.80 -5.73
N ARG A 237 -4.81 11.91 -4.87
CA ARG A 237 -5.43 10.64 -5.24
C ARG A 237 -6.92 10.70 -4.95
N THR A 238 -7.72 10.63 -6.01
CA THR A 238 -9.18 10.66 -5.90
C THR A 238 -9.76 9.25 -5.82
N SER A 239 -10.46 8.94 -4.73
CA SER A 239 -11.26 7.71 -4.64
C SER A 239 -12.51 7.82 -5.52
N LEU A 240 -12.59 6.99 -6.56
CA LEU A 240 -13.77 6.88 -7.42
C LEU A 240 -14.69 5.78 -6.94
N TYR A 241 -15.98 6.10 -6.80
CA TYR A 241 -17.00 5.21 -6.24
C TYR A 241 -18.00 4.66 -7.27
N GLY A 242 -17.67 4.79 -8.55
CA GLY A 242 -18.50 4.43 -9.70
C GLY A 242 -18.06 5.21 -10.95
N LEU A 243 -18.81 5.09 -12.04
CA LEU A 243 -18.57 5.84 -13.28
C LEU A 243 -19.80 6.60 -13.79
N ASN A 244 -20.84 6.70 -12.96
CA ASN A 244 -22.05 7.49 -13.20
C ASN A 244 -22.72 7.86 -11.86
N ASP A 245 -23.71 8.75 -11.90
CA ASP A 245 -24.41 9.22 -10.70
C ASP A 245 -25.24 8.13 -10.00
N GLU A 246 -25.75 7.14 -10.74
CA GLU A 246 -26.50 6.03 -10.17
C GLU A 246 -25.59 5.18 -9.27
N GLU A 247 -24.44 4.77 -9.79
CA GLU A 247 -23.43 4.01 -9.07
C GLU A 247 -22.87 4.79 -7.88
N TYR A 248 -22.52 6.06 -8.09
CA TYR A 248 -22.06 6.92 -7.00
C TYR A 248 -23.10 7.06 -5.90
N ARG A 249 -24.38 7.21 -6.25
CA ARG A 249 -25.44 7.29 -5.24
C ARG A 249 -25.60 5.97 -4.50
N ALA A 250 -25.54 4.84 -5.19
CA ALA A 250 -25.61 3.52 -4.57
C ALA A 250 -24.46 3.30 -3.58
N THR A 251 -23.27 3.80 -3.91
CA THR A 251 -22.10 3.68 -3.05
C THR A 251 -22.13 4.68 -1.89
N THR A 252 -22.28 5.97 -2.20
CA THR A 252 -22.02 7.12 -1.29
C THR A 252 -23.27 7.67 -0.61
N GLY A 253 -24.46 7.28 -1.05
CA GLY A 253 -25.74 7.86 -0.64
C GLY A 253 -26.00 9.29 -1.15
N LYS A 254 -25.11 9.88 -1.97
CA LYS A 254 -25.24 11.27 -2.43
C LYS A 254 -25.62 11.36 -3.91
N GLN A 255 -26.78 11.95 -4.19
CA GLN A 255 -27.24 12.24 -5.56
C GLN A 255 -26.38 13.33 -6.23
N GLY A 256 -26.12 13.17 -7.53
CA GLY A 256 -25.36 14.15 -8.34
C GLY A 256 -23.86 14.21 -8.02
N ALA A 257 -23.36 13.27 -7.22
CA ALA A 257 -21.99 13.31 -6.71
C ALA A 257 -20.96 13.01 -7.80
N PHE A 258 -21.22 12.07 -8.71
CA PHE A 258 -20.30 11.77 -9.79
C PHE A 258 -20.19 12.95 -10.74
N THR A 259 -21.32 13.53 -11.14
CA THR A 259 -21.33 14.69 -12.04
C THR A 259 -20.48 15.84 -11.48
N ARG A 260 -20.60 16.11 -10.17
CA ARG A 260 -19.76 17.12 -9.50
C ARG A 260 -18.29 16.73 -9.41
N VAL A 261 -17.99 15.48 -9.04
CA VAL A 261 -16.59 15.00 -8.94
C VAL A 261 -15.92 15.06 -10.31
N ARG A 262 -16.59 14.60 -11.37
CA ARG A 262 -16.12 14.72 -12.76
C ARG A 262 -15.82 16.18 -13.11
N ALA A 263 -16.75 17.10 -12.87
CA ALA A 263 -16.55 18.52 -13.16
C ALA A 263 -15.36 19.12 -12.38
N ASN A 264 -15.20 18.76 -11.10
CA ASN A 264 -14.07 19.20 -10.29
C ASN A 264 -12.73 18.67 -10.83
N LEU A 265 -12.66 17.38 -11.21
CA LEU A 265 -11.45 16.78 -11.76
C LEU A 265 -11.07 17.41 -13.11
N THR A 266 -12.04 17.59 -14.00
CA THR A 266 -11.86 18.30 -15.27
C THR A 266 -11.34 19.72 -15.04
N ARG A 267 -11.95 20.48 -14.12
CA ARG A 267 -11.52 21.86 -13.86
C ARG A 267 -10.14 21.92 -13.18
N PHE A 268 -9.85 21.01 -12.26
CA PHE A 268 -8.53 20.89 -11.63
C PHE A 268 -7.45 20.59 -12.67
N GLN A 269 -7.71 19.68 -13.62
CA GLN A 269 -6.78 19.38 -14.72
C GLN A 269 -6.45 20.62 -15.56
N GLN A 270 -7.46 21.39 -15.95
CA GLN A 270 -7.28 22.65 -16.69
C GLN A 270 -6.43 23.65 -15.89
N LEU A 271 -6.81 23.92 -14.64
CA LEU A 271 -6.07 24.84 -13.76
C LEU A 271 -4.62 24.38 -13.53
N ARG A 272 -4.41 23.08 -13.36
CA ARG A 272 -3.08 22.48 -13.20
C ARG A 272 -2.20 22.72 -14.42
N ALA A 273 -2.75 22.57 -15.62
CA ALA A 273 -2.06 22.86 -16.87
C ALA A 273 -1.77 24.35 -17.04
N GLU A 274 -2.76 25.22 -16.81
CA GLU A 274 -2.65 26.68 -16.89
C GLU A 274 -1.53 27.23 -15.99
N ARG A 275 -1.36 26.65 -14.79
CA ARG A 275 -0.38 27.11 -13.79
C ARG A 275 0.98 26.44 -13.90
N ALA A 276 1.12 25.42 -14.74
CA ALA A 276 2.32 24.57 -14.83
C ALA A 276 2.76 23.97 -13.47
N GLU A 277 1.80 23.67 -12.59
CA GLU A 277 2.10 23.16 -11.23
C GLU A 277 2.54 21.69 -11.25
N PRO A 278 3.51 21.30 -10.42
CA PRO A 278 4.07 19.94 -10.43
C PRO A 278 3.16 18.91 -9.77
N VAL A 279 2.10 19.32 -9.06
CA VAL A 279 1.16 18.42 -8.37
C VAL A 279 0.66 17.33 -9.31
N ARG A 280 0.73 16.07 -8.87
CA ARG A 280 0.25 14.93 -9.66
C ARG A 280 -1.23 14.67 -9.38
N LEU A 281 -1.97 14.20 -10.38
CA LEU A 281 -3.35 13.75 -10.21
C LEU A 281 -3.44 12.26 -10.50
N GLY A 282 -3.99 11.51 -9.57
CA GLY A 282 -4.30 10.11 -9.76
C GLY A 282 -5.68 9.72 -9.26
N LEU A 283 -6.10 8.52 -9.64
CA LEU A 283 -7.36 7.92 -9.26
C LEU A 283 -7.12 6.66 -8.43
N SER A 284 -8.04 6.32 -7.54
CA SER A 284 -8.14 5.02 -6.90
C SER A 284 -9.48 4.41 -7.28
N TYR A 285 -9.48 3.19 -7.82
CA TYR A 285 -10.68 2.48 -8.25
C TYR A 285 -10.67 1.05 -7.71
N ILE A 286 -11.78 0.64 -7.10
CA ILE A 286 -11.95 -0.71 -6.54
C ILE A 286 -12.79 -1.55 -7.51
N VAL A 287 -12.23 -2.66 -7.97
CA VAL A 287 -12.92 -3.68 -8.75
C VAL A 287 -13.68 -4.59 -7.80
N LEU A 288 -15.00 -4.45 -7.81
CA LEU A 288 -15.90 -5.30 -7.02
C LEU A 288 -16.27 -6.58 -7.80
N PRO A 289 -16.65 -7.67 -7.10
CA PRO A 289 -17.14 -8.89 -7.73
C PRO A 289 -18.24 -8.65 -8.76
N GLY A 290 -18.17 -9.33 -9.90
CA GLY A 290 -19.14 -9.22 -11.00
C GLY A 290 -19.17 -7.86 -11.71
N ARG A 291 -18.18 -6.98 -11.48
CA ARG A 291 -18.11 -5.64 -12.08
C ARG A 291 -16.85 -5.40 -12.91
N ALA A 292 -16.11 -6.46 -13.26
CA ALA A 292 -14.86 -6.38 -14.02
C ALA A 292 -15.05 -5.72 -15.40
N GLY A 293 -16.17 -5.98 -16.08
CA GLY A 293 -16.49 -5.38 -17.39
C GLY A 293 -16.57 -3.84 -17.41
N ARG A 294 -16.57 -3.19 -16.24
CA ARG A 294 -16.55 -1.71 -16.14
C ARG A 294 -15.18 -1.10 -16.35
N LEU A 295 -14.10 -1.90 -16.32
CA LEU A 295 -12.74 -1.39 -16.51
C LEU A 295 -12.57 -0.68 -17.86
N SER A 296 -13.27 -1.12 -18.90
CA SER A 296 -13.28 -0.43 -20.20
C SER A 296 -13.83 0.99 -20.11
N ALA A 297 -14.94 1.19 -19.39
CA ALA A 297 -15.53 2.51 -19.19
C ALA A 297 -14.66 3.43 -18.32
N LEU A 298 -13.86 2.84 -17.42
CA LEU A 298 -12.86 3.59 -16.64
C LEU A 298 -11.77 4.17 -17.55
N VAL A 299 -11.31 3.43 -18.56
CA VAL A 299 -10.35 3.96 -19.56
C VAL A 299 -10.95 5.11 -20.34
N ASP A 300 -12.22 4.98 -20.76
CA ASP A 300 -12.91 6.07 -21.47
C ASP A 300 -13.03 7.32 -20.61
N PHE A 301 -13.42 7.18 -19.34
CA PHE A 301 -13.47 8.28 -18.39
C PHE A 301 -12.09 8.98 -18.23
N ILE A 302 -11.00 8.21 -18.14
CA ILE A 302 -9.65 8.77 -18.02
C ILE A 302 -9.26 9.49 -19.32
N ALA A 303 -9.57 8.92 -20.48
CA ALA A 303 -9.31 9.56 -21.76
C ALA A 303 -10.07 10.89 -21.89
N GLU A 304 -11.35 10.93 -21.51
CA GLU A 304 -12.14 12.18 -21.46
C GLU A 304 -11.54 13.21 -20.50
N LEU A 305 -11.00 12.79 -19.35
CA LEU A 305 -10.30 13.71 -18.44
C LEU A 305 -9.00 14.24 -19.06
N ASN A 306 -8.30 13.44 -19.86
CA ASN A 306 -7.07 13.85 -20.54
C ASN A 306 -7.34 14.86 -21.66
N GLU A 307 -8.50 14.79 -22.33
CA GLU A 307 -8.91 15.79 -23.34
C GLU A 307 -9.01 17.21 -22.76
N ALA A 308 -9.32 17.34 -21.47
CA ALA A 308 -9.40 18.65 -20.79
C ALA A 308 -8.02 19.32 -20.59
N ALA A 309 -6.93 18.55 -20.60
CA ALA A 309 -5.57 19.02 -20.48
C ALA A 309 -4.59 18.06 -21.19
N PRO A 310 -4.52 18.07 -22.53
CA PRO A 310 -3.77 17.08 -23.31
C PRO A 310 -2.27 17.04 -22.98
N ASP A 311 -1.68 18.19 -22.68
CA ASP A 311 -0.27 18.32 -22.31
C ASP A 311 0.02 17.93 -20.85
N ARG A 312 -1.03 17.64 -20.07
CA ARG A 312 -0.94 17.29 -18.65
C ARG A 312 -1.94 16.18 -18.29
N PRO A 313 -1.82 14.99 -18.89
CA PRO A 313 -2.75 13.89 -18.65
C PRO A 313 -2.71 13.41 -17.18
N LEU A 314 -3.69 12.60 -16.82
CA LEU A 314 -3.72 11.90 -15.53
C LEU A 314 -2.43 11.10 -15.32
N ASP A 315 -1.81 11.23 -14.14
CA ASP A 315 -0.50 10.65 -13.87
C ASP A 315 -0.56 9.15 -13.55
N TYR A 316 -1.54 8.74 -12.75
CA TYR A 316 -1.62 7.36 -12.28
C TYR A 316 -3.02 6.91 -11.89
N ILE A 317 -3.21 5.59 -11.87
CA ILE A 317 -4.35 4.95 -11.24
C ILE A 317 -3.88 3.81 -10.32
N ASN A 318 -4.41 3.80 -9.10
CA ASN A 318 -4.35 2.64 -8.22
C ASN A 318 -5.61 1.80 -8.46
N LEU A 319 -5.44 0.66 -9.11
CA LEU A 319 -6.49 -0.33 -9.25
C LEU A 319 -6.38 -1.31 -8.09
N ARG A 320 -7.48 -1.49 -7.35
CA ARG A 320 -7.55 -2.38 -6.19
C ARG A 320 -8.74 -3.31 -6.32
N GLU A 321 -8.71 -4.38 -5.56
CA GLU A 321 -9.74 -5.40 -5.46
C GLU A 321 -10.30 -5.42 -4.04
N ASP A 322 -11.59 -5.70 -3.93
CA ASP A 322 -12.20 -5.98 -2.63
C ASP A 322 -13.12 -7.20 -2.73
N TYR A 323 -12.64 -8.33 -2.21
CA TYR A 323 -13.38 -9.59 -2.07
C TYR A 323 -13.65 -9.92 -0.61
N SER A 324 -13.41 -8.98 0.30
CA SER A 324 -13.48 -9.20 1.75
C SER A 324 -14.89 -9.56 2.24
N GLY A 325 -15.93 -9.17 1.48
CA GLY A 325 -17.33 -9.53 1.74
C GLY A 325 -17.68 -11.00 1.47
N ARG A 326 -16.75 -11.84 1.00
CA ARG A 326 -16.98 -13.27 0.77
C ARG A 326 -16.51 -14.15 1.93
N PRO A 327 -17.23 -15.23 2.28
CA PRO A 327 -16.90 -16.09 3.43
C PRO A 327 -15.47 -16.65 3.39
N ASP A 328 -15.00 -17.03 2.21
CA ASP A 328 -13.65 -17.57 1.98
C ASP A 328 -12.67 -16.54 1.40
N GLY A 329 -13.15 -15.33 1.08
CA GLY A 329 -12.39 -14.28 0.43
C GLY A 329 -11.97 -14.61 -1.01
N LYS A 330 -12.61 -15.59 -1.68
CA LYS A 330 -12.21 -16.06 -3.01
C LYS A 330 -13.23 -15.71 -4.10
N LEU A 331 -12.72 -15.49 -5.30
CA LEU A 331 -13.53 -15.49 -6.52
C LEU A 331 -13.80 -16.92 -6.97
N SER A 332 -14.95 -17.16 -7.60
CA SER A 332 -15.15 -18.44 -8.29
C SER A 332 -14.19 -18.56 -9.47
N PRO A 333 -13.87 -19.77 -9.96
CA PRO A 333 -13.03 -19.94 -11.15
C PRO A 333 -13.53 -19.15 -12.37
N ASP A 334 -14.85 -19.08 -12.57
CA ASP A 334 -15.45 -18.37 -13.70
C ASP A 334 -15.30 -16.85 -13.57
N GLU A 335 -15.63 -16.28 -12.39
CA GLU A 335 -15.46 -14.84 -12.14
C GLU A 335 -13.99 -14.42 -12.20
N ARG A 336 -13.09 -15.32 -11.80
CA ARG A 336 -11.65 -15.12 -11.89
C ARG A 336 -11.19 -15.06 -13.35
N ALA A 337 -11.65 -16.00 -14.19
CA ALA A 337 -11.34 -16.01 -15.61
C ALA A 337 -11.89 -14.75 -16.31
N GLU A 338 -13.11 -14.33 -15.95
CA GLU A 338 -13.70 -13.08 -16.43
C GLU A 338 -12.85 -11.88 -16.03
N LEU A 339 -12.50 -11.75 -14.74
CA LEU A 339 -11.67 -10.67 -14.25
C LEU A 339 -10.29 -10.62 -14.93
N GLN A 340 -9.65 -11.77 -15.12
CA GLN A 340 -8.36 -11.84 -15.81
C GLN A 340 -8.49 -11.36 -17.27
N ALA A 341 -9.54 -11.79 -17.98
CA ALA A 341 -9.81 -11.35 -19.34
C ALA A 341 -10.05 -9.83 -19.40
N GLU A 342 -10.85 -9.28 -18.48
CA GLU A 342 -11.14 -7.84 -18.41
C GLU A 342 -9.91 -7.01 -18.01
N LEU A 343 -9.04 -7.50 -17.12
CA LEU A 343 -7.78 -6.83 -16.78
C LEU A 343 -6.82 -6.76 -17.98
N ASN A 344 -6.76 -7.83 -18.78
CA ASN A 344 -5.96 -7.84 -20.00
C ASN A 344 -6.50 -6.84 -21.03
N ARG A 345 -7.82 -6.83 -21.26
CA ARG A 345 -8.50 -5.85 -22.13
C ARG A 345 -8.27 -4.42 -21.64
N PHE A 346 -8.40 -4.19 -20.34
CA PHE A 346 -8.14 -2.90 -19.70
C PHE A 346 -6.72 -2.42 -19.97
N ARG A 347 -5.71 -3.28 -19.78
CA ARG A 347 -4.31 -2.97 -20.03
C ARG A 347 -4.05 -2.58 -21.48
N GLU A 348 -4.58 -3.35 -22.43
CA GLU A 348 -4.42 -3.09 -23.87
C GLU A 348 -5.08 -1.77 -24.26
N ARG A 349 -6.33 -1.55 -23.83
CA ARG A 349 -7.07 -0.31 -24.11
C ARG A 349 -6.42 0.91 -23.46
N ALA A 350 -5.92 0.78 -22.23
CA ALA A 350 -5.22 1.87 -21.55
C ALA A 350 -3.88 2.21 -22.24
N ALA A 351 -3.16 1.22 -22.76
CA ALA A 351 -1.94 1.47 -23.54
C ALA A 351 -2.24 2.22 -24.85
N GLU A 352 -3.39 1.99 -25.46
CA GLU A 352 -3.83 2.69 -26.68
C GLU A 352 -4.35 4.10 -26.39
N ARG A 353 -5.28 4.24 -25.44
CA ARG A 353 -6.03 5.48 -25.19
C ARG A 353 -5.36 6.41 -24.20
N THR A 354 -4.53 5.90 -23.31
CA THR A 354 -3.89 6.63 -22.22
C THR A 354 -2.43 6.19 -22.04
N PRO A 355 -1.57 6.31 -23.08
CA PRO A 355 -0.26 5.66 -23.13
C PRO A 355 0.74 6.12 -22.04
N THR A 356 0.50 7.27 -21.43
CA THR A 356 1.34 7.84 -20.36
C THR A 356 0.84 7.48 -18.95
N LEU A 357 -0.31 6.82 -18.83
CA LEU A 357 -0.91 6.49 -17.54
C LEU A 357 -0.10 5.41 -16.82
N HIS A 358 0.34 5.72 -15.60
CA HIS A 358 0.91 4.70 -14.73
C HIS A 358 -0.20 3.89 -14.03
N ILE A 359 -0.27 2.59 -14.29
CA ILE A 359 -1.27 1.70 -13.67
C ILE A 359 -0.59 0.88 -12.59
N ASP A 360 -1.02 1.07 -11.36
CA ASP A 360 -0.58 0.32 -10.20
C ASP A 360 -1.68 -0.66 -9.76
N TYR A 361 -1.43 -1.96 -9.97
CA TYR A 361 -2.34 -3.04 -9.62
C TYR A 361 -2.14 -3.47 -8.16
N GLY A 362 -3.24 -3.69 -7.45
CA GLY A 362 -3.23 -4.29 -6.11
C GLY A 362 -2.59 -5.68 -6.11
N TYR A 363 -2.28 -6.17 -4.90
CA TYR A 363 -1.48 -7.38 -4.72
C TYR A 363 -2.05 -8.60 -5.46
N ALA A 364 -3.35 -8.92 -5.30
CA ALA A 364 -3.94 -10.07 -5.97
C ALA A 364 -4.28 -9.78 -7.44
N LEU A 365 -4.60 -8.54 -7.81
CA LEU A 365 -4.79 -8.21 -9.24
C LEU A 365 -3.52 -8.46 -10.05
N HIS A 366 -2.35 -8.16 -9.49
CA HIS A 366 -1.08 -8.46 -10.13
C HIS A 366 -0.89 -9.98 -10.31
N SER A 367 -1.12 -10.77 -9.25
CA SER A 367 -1.01 -12.22 -9.30
C SER A 367 -2.00 -12.88 -10.27
N LEU A 368 -3.22 -12.33 -10.36
CA LEU A 368 -4.23 -12.81 -11.30
C LEU A 368 -3.81 -12.59 -12.76
N MET A 369 -3.17 -11.46 -13.08
CA MET A 369 -2.63 -11.23 -14.43
C MET A 369 -1.53 -12.21 -14.80
N THR A 370 -0.76 -12.72 -13.84
CA THR A 370 0.29 -13.74 -14.05
C THR A 370 -0.23 -15.17 -14.03
N GLY A 371 -1.57 -15.37 -14.02
CA GLY A 371 -2.20 -16.70 -14.09
C GLY A 371 -2.22 -17.48 -12.77
N THR A 372 -1.80 -16.86 -11.67
CA THR A 372 -1.64 -17.52 -10.36
C THR A 372 -2.82 -17.26 -9.46
N ASP A 373 -3.21 -18.27 -8.69
CA ASP A 373 -4.19 -18.09 -7.61
C ASP A 373 -3.41 -17.72 -6.34
N VAL A 374 -3.28 -16.43 -6.08
CA VAL A 374 -2.65 -15.96 -4.84
C VAL A 374 -3.74 -15.42 -3.94
N GLN A 375 -3.88 -16.05 -2.79
CA GLN A 375 -4.73 -15.53 -1.73
C GLN A 375 -4.12 -14.24 -1.17
N LEU A 376 -4.92 -13.19 -1.04
CA LEU A 376 -4.51 -11.99 -0.32
C LEU A 376 -4.07 -12.37 1.10
N VAL A 377 -2.97 -11.77 1.54
CA VAL A 377 -2.55 -11.86 2.94
C VAL A 377 -3.70 -11.35 3.80
N ARG A 378 -4.22 -12.23 4.66
CA ARG A 378 -5.33 -11.93 5.56
C ARG A 378 -4.98 -12.37 6.98
N ILE A 379 -4.60 -11.38 7.77
CA ILE A 379 -4.47 -11.48 9.21
C ILE A 379 -5.87 -11.65 9.81
N ARG A 380 -5.94 -12.55 10.77
CA ARG A 380 -7.13 -12.82 11.59
C ARG A 380 -6.85 -12.28 12.99
N PRO A 381 -7.88 -12.07 13.84
CA PRO A 381 -7.67 -11.63 15.21
C PRO A 381 -6.60 -12.43 15.96
N GLU A 382 -6.53 -13.74 15.74
CA GLU A 382 -5.56 -14.62 16.42
C GLU A 382 -4.12 -14.44 15.93
N THR A 383 -3.93 -13.86 14.75
CA THR A 383 -2.62 -13.58 14.15
C THR A 383 -2.31 -12.08 14.09
N MET A 384 -3.17 -11.23 14.64
CA MET A 384 -2.83 -9.82 14.89
C MET A 384 -1.73 -9.73 15.94
N ARG A 385 -0.87 -8.72 15.78
CA ARG A 385 0.24 -8.49 16.70
C ARG A 385 -0.25 -7.72 17.91
N PRO A 386 -0.01 -8.19 19.14
CA PRO A 386 -0.42 -7.45 20.32
C PRO A 386 0.24 -6.07 20.40
N THR A 387 1.49 -5.96 19.94
CA THR A 387 2.23 -4.69 19.93
C THR A 387 1.97 -3.83 18.69
N ALA A 388 1.19 -4.32 17.71
CA ALA A 388 1.13 -3.76 16.36
C ALA A 388 2.54 -3.43 15.82
N HIS A 389 2.72 -2.22 15.28
CA HIS A 389 3.92 -1.75 14.58
C HIS A 389 4.03 -0.20 14.56
N PRO A 390 3.92 0.52 15.70
CA PRO A 390 3.89 1.99 15.72
C PRO A 390 5.18 2.65 15.21
N GLN A 391 6.31 1.95 15.23
CA GLN A 391 7.56 2.41 14.58
C GLN A 391 7.40 2.49 13.05
N VAL A 392 6.54 1.67 12.45
CA VAL A 392 6.31 1.64 11.00
C VAL A 392 5.32 2.72 10.60
N SER A 393 4.13 2.73 11.19
CA SER A 393 3.07 3.65 10.80
C SER A 393 2.10 3.92 11.96
N VAL A 394 1.69 5.18 12.11
CA VAL A 394 0.62 5.61 13.02
C VAL A 394 -0.30 6.61 12.33
N GLN A 395 -1.49 6.79 12.88
CA GLN A 395 -2.48 7.75 12.37
C GLN A 395 -2.89 8.70 13.48
N VAL A 396 -2.96 9.99 13.15
CA VAL A 396 -3.31 11.04 14.10
C VAL A 396 -4.57 11.74 13.60
N ASP A 397 -5.61 11.72 14.42
CA ASP A 397 -6.89 12.37 14.11
C ASP A 397 -6.92 13.86 14.49
N LEU A 398 -8.04 14.53 14.20
CA LEU A 398 -8.22 15.95 14.47
C LEU A 398 -8.15 16.31 15.97
N LEU A 399 -8.38 15.34 16.87
CA LEU A 399 -8.27 15.53 18.33
C LEU A 399 -6.86 15.25 18.85
N GLY A 400 -5.93 14.86 17.97
CA GLY A 400 -4.58 14.47 18.33
C GLY A 400 -4.46 13.00 18.76
N ASP A 401 -5.53 12.22 18.70
CA ASP A 401 -5.48 10.82 19.12
C ASP A 401 -4.65 9.99 18.13
N VAL A 402 -3.71 9.20 18.68
CA VAL A 402 -2.76 8.39 17.92
C VAL A 402 -3.22 6.94 17.90
N TYR A 403 -3.41 6.39 16.70
CA TYR A 403 -3.88 5.03 16.47
C TYR A 403 -2.82 4.16 15.79
N LEU A 404 -2.85 2.86 16.12
CA LEU A 404 -1.92 1.84 15.60
C LEU A 404 -2.24 1.36 14.17
N TYR A 405 -3.51 1.44 13.76
CA TYR A 405 -3.98 0.90 12.47
C TYR A 405 -4.83 1.92 11.71
N ARG A 406 -4.69 1.93 10.37
CA ARG A 406 -5.19 3.01 9.52
C ARG A 406 -6.69 3.20 9.58
N GLU A 407 -7.43 2.11 9.64
CA GLU A 407 -8.89 2.14 9.69
C GLU A 407 -9.40 2.29 11.14
N ALA A 408 -8.55 2.17 12.17
CA ALA A 408 -8.96 2.45 13.55
C ALA A 408 -9.14 3.96 13.83
N ALA A 409 -8.41 4.83 13.14
CA ALA A 409 -8.47 6.28 13.32
C ALA A 409 -9.74 6.96 12.75
N PHE A 410 -10.85 6.23 12.62
CA PHE A 410 -12.13 6.80 12.24
C PHE A 410 -13.01 7.03 13.48
N PRO A 411 -13.59 8.24 13.61
CA PRO A 411 -14.35 8.60 14.80
C PRO A 411 -15.60 7.73 14.96
N GLY A 412 -15.79 7.21 16.16
CA GLY A 412 -16.99 6.44 16.53
C GLY A 412 -16.99 4.98 16.06
N LEU A 413 -15.86 4.45 15.59
CA LEU A 413 -15.72 3.01 15.35
C LEU A 413 -15.79 2.22 16.66
N ALA A 414 -16.72 1.27 16.72
CA ALA A 414 -16.72 0.29 17.81
C ALA A 414 -15.40 -0.48 17.79
N GLY A 415 -14.75 -0.62 18.95
CA GLY A 415 -13.48 -1.32 19.08
C GLY A 415 -12.23 -0.49 18.78
N ALA A 416 -12.32 0.60 17.99
CA ALA A 416 -11.16 1.40 17.58
C ALA A 416 -10.36 1.99 18.75
N GLN A 417 -11.02 2.31 19.87
CA GLN A 417 -10.36 2.83 21.07
C GLN A 417 -9.33 1.85 21.67
N ARG A 418 -9.44 0.53 21.41
CA ARG A 418 -8.40 -0.43 21.78
C ARG A 418 -7.05 -0.13 21.14
N TYR A 419 -7.07 0.50 19.96
CA TYR A 419 -5.89 0.77 19.15
C TYR A 419 -5.40 2.22 19.29
N ARG A 420 -6.01 3.03 20.16
CA ARG A 420 -5.52 4.36 20.53
C ARG A 420 -4.44 4.23 21.60
N ILE A 421 -3.26 4.79 21.35
CA ILE A 421 -2.08 4.65 22.22
C ILE A 421 -1.68 5.93 22.95
N GLY A 422 -2.36 7.04 22.68
CA GLY A 422 -2.14 8.31 23.36
C GLY A 422 -2.72 9.47 22.55
N THR A 423 -2.36 10.68 22.96
CA THR A 423 -2.83 11.92 22.33
C THR A 423 -1.66 12.90 22.22
N VAL A 424 -1.46 13.45 21.03
CA VAL A 424 -0.55 14.57 20.80
C VAL A 424 -1.18 15.83 21.38
N SER A 425 -0.42 16.55 22.20
CA SER A 425 -0.86 17.77 22.87
C SER A 425 0.29 18.78 22.94
N PRO A 426 0.08 20.03 23.39
CA PRO A 426 1.17 20.97 23.60
C PRO A 426 2.30 20.45 24.50
N ASP A 427 1.99 19.53 25.43
CA ASP A 427 2.93 18.96 26.38
C ASP A 427 3.40 17.54 26.01
N THR A 428 2.83 16.94 24.96
CA THR A 428 3.11 15.56 24.54
C THR A 428 3.30 15.46 23.03
N SER A 429 4.53 15.19 22.59
CA SER A 429 4.90 15.00 21.19
C SER A 429 4.50 13.62 20.66
N LEU A 430 4.46 13.44 19.34
CA LEU A 430 4.19 12.13 18.73
C LEU A 430 5.28 11.11 19.09
N ALA A 431 6.55 11.54 19.09
CA ALA A 431 7.67 10.70 19.52
C ALA A 431 7.47 10.18 20.95
N GLN A 432 7.02 11.04 21.87
CA GLN A 432 6.75 10.66 23.26
C GLN A 432 5.60 9.66 23.39
N VAL A 433 4.51 9.84 22.63
CA VAL A 433 3.39 8.87 22.61
C VAL A 433 3.88 7.49 22.18
N VAL A 434 4.62 7.43 21.08
CA VAL A 434 5.14 6.16 20.52
C VAL A 434 6.18 5.53 21.44
N GLU A 435 7.12 6.33 21.98
CA GLU A 435 8.13 5.87 22.93
C GLU A 435 7.48 5.28 24.18
N THR A 436 6.48 5.96 24.75
CA THR A 436 5.75 5.48 25.94
C THR A 436 5.09 4.14 25.66
N PHE A 437 4.37 3.98 24.54
CA PHE A 437 3.73 2.71 24.20
C PHE A 437 4.75 1.58 24.02
N VAL A 438 5.85 1.83 23.30
CA VAL A 438 6.88 0.81 23.02
C VAL A 438 7.62 0.39 24.28
N THR A 439 8.07 1.34 25.09
CA THR A 439 8.92 1.10 26.28
C THR A 439 8.14 0.57 27.48
N SER A 440 6.86 0.94 27.63
CA SER A 440 5.98 0.39 28.68
C SER A 440 5.56 -1.06 28.46
N GLY A 441 5.87 -1.63 27.28
CA GLY A 441 5.40 -2.95 26.92
C GLY A 441 3.96 -2.96 26.41
N GLY A 442 3.46 -1.82 25.90
CA GLY A 442 2.10 -1.64 25.39
C GLY A 442 1.66 -2.78 24.47
N SER A 443 0.43 -3.23 24.70
CA SER A 443 -0.14 -4.41 24.06
C SER A 443 -1.65 -4.28 23.96
N VAL A 444 -2.21 -4.74 22.85
CA VAL A 444 -3.64 -4.82 22.57
C VAL A 444 -4.02 -6.28 22.42
N VAL A 445 -5.16 -6.68 22.98
CA VAL A 445 -5.76 -7.98 22.73
C VAL A 445 -6.78 -7.80 21.62
N ALA A 446 -6.55 -8.44 20.47
CA ALA A 446 -7.45 -8.36 19.34
C ALA A 446 -8.76 -9.10 19.63
N GLU A 447 -9.87 -8.52 19.17
CA GLU A 447 -11.20 -9.13 19.21
C GLU A 447 -11.70 -9.46 17.80
N PRO A 448 -12.70 -10.37 17.67
CA PRO A 448 -13.35 -10.60 16.39
C PRO A 448 -13.87 -9.30 15.75
N GLY A 449 -13.49 -9.05 14.50
CA GLY A 449 -13.81 -7.83 13.77
C GLY A 449 -12.69 -6.80 13.77
N ASP A 450 -11.66 -6.93 14.62
CA ASP A 450 -10.53 -6.01 14.62
C ASP A 450 -9.65 -6.14 13.37
N GLU A 451 -9.74 -7.27 12.64
CA GLU A 451 -9.03 -7.45 11.37
C GLU A 451 -9.44 -6.43 10.30
N TYR A 452 -10.61 -5.80 10.45
CA TYR A 452 -11.08 -4.72 9.58
C TYR A 452 -10.38 -3.37 9.84
N PHE A 453 -9.63 -3.24 10.94
CA PHE A 453 -8.81 -2.04 11.15
C PHE A 453 -7.53 -2.02 10.30
N LEU A 454 -7.12 -3.18 9.79
CA LEU A 454 -5.92 -3.36 9.00
C LEU A 454 -6.25 -3.22 7.51
N ASP A 455 -5.73 -2.16 6.89
CA ASP A 455 -5.74 -2.05 5.43
C ASP A 455 -4.70 -2.99 4.79
N GLY A 456 -4.65 -3.04 3.45
CA GLY A 456 -3.70 -3.91 2.75
C GLY A 456 -2.22 -3.68 3.09
N PHE A 457 -1.82 -2.49 3.55
CA PHE A 457 -0.47 -2.22 4.03
C PHE A 457 -0.26 -2.83 5.43
N ASP A 458 -1.20 -2.58 6.36
CA ASP A 458 -1.12 -3.11 7.73
C ASP A 458 -1.15 -4.65 7.76
N GLN A 459 -1.95 -5.27 6.88
CA GLN A 459 -2.00 -6.71 6.66
C GLN A 459 -0.63 -7.27 6.24
N ALA A 460 0.02 -6.64 5.25
CA ALA A 460 1.31 -7.07 4.72
C ALA A 460 2.44 -6.89 5.72
N VAL A 461 2.51 -5.75 6.41
CA VAL A 461 3.53 -5.48 7.43
C VAL A 461 3.38 -6.44 8.62
N THR A 462 2.14 -6.66 9.08
CA THR A 462 1.87 -7.62 10.16
C THR A 462 2.30 -9.04 9.78
N ALA A 463 1.94 -9.50 8.58
CA ALA A 463 2.33 -10.83 8.11
C ALA A 463 3.85 -10.99 8.01
N ARG A 464 4.56 -9.97 7.49
CA ARG A 464 6.02 -10.00 7.45
C ARG A 464 6.63 -10.04 8.84
N LEU A 465 6.17 -9.22 9.78
CA LEU A 465 6.68 -9.22 11.16
C LEU A 465 6.44 -10.57 11.85
N ASN A 466 5.25 -11.16 11.70
CA ASN A 466 4.95 -12.49 12.25
C ASN A 466 5.86 -13.58 11.68
N GLN A 467 6.12 -13.53 10.37
CA GLN A 467 7.06 -14.44 9.72
C GLN A 467 8.49 -14.22 10.26
N MET A 468 8.94 -12.97 10.45
CA MET A 468 10.27 -12.68 10.98
C MET A 468 10.44 -13.15 12.43
N GLU A 469 9.40 -13.03 13.26
CA GLU A 469 9.40 -13.58 14.62
C GLU A 469 9.48 -15.11 14.62
N THR A 470 8.73 -15.75 13.73
CA THR A 470 8.79 -17.21 13.55
C THR A 470 10.20 -17.64 13.14
N ASP A 471 10.80 -16.93 12.17
CA ASP A 471 12.19 -17.18 11.77
C ASP A 471 13.17 -17.00 12.93
N ILE A 472 13.00 -15.98 13.76
CA ILE A 472 13.85 -15.77 14.94
C ILE A 472 13.70 -16.94 15.92
N ALA A 473 12.47 -17.34 16.23
CA ALA A 473 12.19 -18.46 17.13
C ALA A 473 12.77 -19.79 16.60
N ASP A 474 12.76 -19.99 15.28
CA ASP A 474 13.31 -21.17 14.62
C ASP A 474 14.84 -21.15 14.45
N GLY A 475 15.52 -20.06 14.86
CA GLY A 475 16.97 -19.90 14.78
C GLY A 475 17.49 -19.34 13.45
N TRP A 476 16.61 -18.79 12.61
CA TRP A 476 16.92 -18.16 11.33
C TRP A 476 17.09 -16.63 11.39
N GLY A 477 17.13 -16.04 12.59
CA GLY A 477 17.19 -14.59 12.79
C GLY A 477 18.22 -13.87 11.92
N ASN A 478 19.45 -14.37 11.81
CA ASN A 478 20.52 -13.73 11.02
C ASN A 478 20.37 -13.90 9.49
N ARG A 479 19.38 -14.67 9.03
CA ARG A 479 19.15 -14.96 7.60
C ARG A 479 17.77 -14.48 7.11
N ARG A 480 16.91 -13.94 7.98
CA ARG A 480 15.56 -13.42 7.64
C ARG A 480 15.57 -12.33 6.56
N GLY A 481 16.69 -11.61 6.42
CA GLY A 481 16.90 -10.55 5.43
C GLY A 481 17.58 -10.99 4.12
N PHE A 482 17.46 -12.26 3.72
CA PHE A 482 18.15 -12.77 2.51
C PHE A 482 17.70 -12.11 1.19
N LEU A 483 16.58 -11.38 1.19
CA LEU A 483 16.10 -10.57 0.05
C LEU A 483 16.54 -9.10 0.10
N ARG A 484 17.29 -8.68 1.14
CA ARG A 484 17.66 -7.27 1.37
C ARG A 484 18.55 -6.67 0.29
#